data_AF-A0A5C1M9Z8-F1
#
_entry.id   AF-A0A5C1M9Z8-F1
#
_cell.length_a   1.000
_cell.length_b   1.000
_cell.length_c   1.000
_cell.angle_alpha   90.00
_cell.angle_beta   90.00
_cell.angle_gamma   90.00
#
_symmetry.space_group_name_H-M   'P 1'
#
loop_
_entity.id
_entity.type
_entity.pdbx_description
1 polymer ?
#
loop_
_entity_poly.entity_id
_entity_poly.type
_entity_poly.pdbx_seq_one_letter_code
_entity_poly.pdbx_strand_id
1 'polypeptide(L)'
;MLDLLEKTVMTAIGAAAITQKRAEELVNEMRDKYKLSEDEGRNFVDRIQGIAQESKDKIGEMAEIEVRKVVDRLGLVSRDEYERLVARVQELESRNSG
;
A
#
# COMPACT_ATOMS: atom_id res chain seq x y z
N MET A 1 -9.06 25.38 13.12
CA MET A 1 -7.62 25.72 13.03
C MET A 1 -6.74 24.47 13.13
N LEU A 2 -6.95 23.57 14.11
CA LEU A 2 -6.24 22.28 14.19
C LEU A 2 -6.35 21.44 12.91
N ASP A 3 -7.55 21.37 12.32
CA ASP A 3 -7.83 20.60 11.09
C ASP A 3 -7.01 21.07 9.85
N LEU A 4 -6.60 22.34 9.82
CA LEU A 4 -5.80 22.91 8.74
C LEU A 4 -4.30 22.64 8.94
N LEU A 5 -3.86 22.64 10.20
CA LEU A 5 -2.52 22.19 10.60
C LEU A 5 -2.34 20.69 10.33
N GLU A 6 -3.32 19.87 10.73
CA GLU A 6 -3.38 18.44 10.45
C GLU A 6 -3.22 18.17 8.96
N LYS A 7 -3.98 18.84 8.10
CA LYS A 7 -3.87 18.69 6.63
C LYS A 7 -2.53 19.16 6.07
N THR A 8 -1.98 20.27 6.57
CA THR A 8 -0.68 20.80 6.10
C THR A 8 0.46 19.86 6.46
N VAL A 9 0.43 19.35 7.69
CA VAL A 9 1.39 18.38 8.20
C VAL A 9 1.27 17.05 7.47
N MET A 10 0.06 16.53 7.27
CA MET A 10 -0.18 15.32 6.49
C MET A 10 0.28 15.46 5.03
N THR A 11 0.16 16.64 4.44
CA THR A 11 0.67 16.89 3.07
C THR A 11 2.20 16.89 3.04
N ALA A 12 2.83 17.50 4.04
CA ALA A 12 4.29 17.52 4.17
C ALA A 12 4.88 16.12 4.43
N ILE A 13 4.21 15.29 5.24
CA ILE A 13 4.69 13.95 5.57
C ILE A 13 4.27 12.90 4.51
N GLY A 14 3.12 13.09 3.87
CA GLY A 14 2.68 12.26 2.75
C GLY A 14 3.67 12.28 1.57
N ALA A 15 4.36 13.41 1.35
CA ALA A 15 5.43 13.53 0.36
C ALA A 15 6.74 12.84 0.78
N ALA A 16 6.94 12.52 2.07
CA ALA A 16 8.21 12.00 2.62
C ALA A 16 8.15 10.58 3.19
N ALA A 17 6.99 9.90 3.10
CA ALA A 17 6.65 8.67 3.82
C ALA A 17 6.64 8.84 5.36
N ILE A 18 5.49 8.52 5.98
CA ILE A 18 5.35 8.48 7.44
C ILE A 18 6.19 7.31 7.97
N THR A 19 7.18 7.60 8.82
CA THR A 19 7.93 6.60 9.59
C THR A 19 7.62 6.75 11.08
N GLN A 20 7.78 5.68 11.87
CA GLN A 20 7.49 5.70 13.31
C GLN A 20 8.24 6.82 14.04
N LYS A 21 9.54 7.01 13.71
CA LYS A 21 10.36 8.10 14.25
C LYS A 21 9.81 9.49 13.92
N ARG A 22 9.35 9.71 12.68
CA ARG A 22 8.75 10.98 12.26
C ARG A 22 7.41 11.23 12.93
N ALA A 23 6.63 10.19 13.20
CA ALA A 23 5.38 10.31 13.95
C ALA A 23 5.64 10.75 15.40
N GLU A 24 6.63 10.16 16.08
CA GLU A 24 7.02 10.54 17.45
C GLU A 24 7.54 11.97 17.54
N GLU A 25 8.38 12.40 16.59
CA GLU A 25 8.86 13.79 16.51
C GLU A 25 7.70 14.79 16.36
N LEU A 26 6.69 14.43 15.57
CA LEU A 26 5.53 15.26 15.31
C LEU A 26 4.66 15.46 16.55
N VAL A 27 4.48 14.39 17.34
CA VAL A 27 3.75 14.44 18.61
C VAL A 27 4.43 15.39 19.58
N ASN A 28 5.75 15.29 19.68
CA ASN A 28 6.52 16.17 20.55
C ASN A 28 6.40 17.63 20.11
N GLU A 29 6.52 17.92 18.81
CA GLU A 29 6.30 19.28 18.30
C GLU A 29 4.87 19.79 18.53
N MET A 30 3.86 18.94 18.41
CA MET A 30 2.46 19.26 18.65
C MET A 30 2.21 19.57 20.14
N ARG A 31 2.83 18.81 21.05
CA ARG A 31 2.76 19.04 22.50
C ARG A 31 3.43 20.36 22.89
N ASP A 32 4.63 20.61 22.37
CA ASP A 32 5.46 21.76 22.73
C ASP A 32 4.98 23.07 22.09
N LYS A 33 4.59 23.05 20.81
CA LYS A 33 4.21 24.27 20.07
C LYS A 33 2.72 24.61 20.18
N TYR A 34 1.85 23.60 20.34
CA TYR A 34 0.39 23.80 20.26
C TYR A 34 -0.35 23.52 21.57
N LYS A 35 0.35 23.16 22.66
CA LYS A 35 -0.25 22.83 23.97
C LYS A 35 -1.40 21.82 23.87
N LEU A 36 -1.29 20.88 22.94
CA LEU A 36 -2.24 19.78 22.83
C LEU A 36 -2.19 18.95 24.11
N SER A 37 -3.36 18.57 24.63
CA SER A 37 -3.44 17.61 25.71
C SER A 37 -2.91 16.25 25.25
N GLU A 38 -2.48 15.43 26.21
CA GLU A 38 -1.93 14.10 25.91
C GLU A 38 -2.94 13.22 25.15
N ASP A 39 -4.24 13.37 25.47
CA ASP A 39 -5.33 12.68 24.79
C ASP A 39 -5.54 13.16 23.34
N GLU A 40 -5.44 14.46 23.09
CA GLU A 40 -5.56 15.00 21.72
C GLU A 40 -4.36 14.60 20.84
N GLY A 41 -3.16 14.59 21.42
CA GLY A 41 -1.94 14.12 20.75
C GLY A 41 -2.03 12.63 20.40
N ARG A 42 -2.52 11.81 21.32
CA ARG A 42 -2.69 10.36 21.09
C ARG A 42 -3.72 10.07 20.00
N ASN A 43 -4.88 10.72 20.06
CA ASN A 43 -5.91 10.60 19.01
C ASN A 43 -5.39 11.02 17.63
N PHE A 44 -4.54 12.04 17.56
CA PHE A 44 -3.95 12.50 16.30
C PHE A 44 -3.00 11.46 15.70
N VAL A 45 -2.14 10.83 16.52
CA VAL A 45 -1.27 9.73 16.08
C VAL A 45 -2.08 8.57 15.55
N ASP A 46 -3.10 8.15 16.29
CA ASP A 46 -3.93 7.02 15.93
C ASP A 46 -4.63 7.27 14.58
N ARG A 47 -5.11 8.50 14.34
CA ARG A 47 -5.66 8.90 13.03
C ARG A 47 -4.62 8.84 11.92
N ILE A 48 -3.43 9.38 12.13
CA ILE A 48 -2.35 9.35 11.13
C ILE A 48 -1.94 7.92 10.81
N GLN A 49 -1.83 7.05 11.83
CA GLN A 49 -1.50 5.64 11.65
C GLN A 49 -2.60 4.91 10.86
N GLY A 50 -3.87 5.17 11.17
CA GLY A 50 -5.00 4.62 10.43
C GLY A 50 -4.99 5.01 8.95
N ILE A 51 -4.77 6.29 8.65
CA ILE A 51 -4.69 6.80 7.27
C ILE A 51 -3.49 6.22 6.53
N ALA A 52 -2.35 6.09 7.21
CA ALA A 52 -1.15 5.49 6.63
C ALA A 52 -1.37 4.01 6.29
N GLN A 53 -2.05 3.26 7.15
CA GLN A 53 -2.37 1.86 6.89
C GLN A 53 -3.34 1.71 5.71
N GLU A 54 -4.42 2.48 5.70
CA GLU A 54 -5.40 2.45 4.61
C GLU A 54 -4.78 2.88 3.26
N SER A 55 -3.84 3.83 3.30
CA SER A 55 -3.09 4.27 2.11
C SER A 55 -2.16 3.17 1.59
N LYS A 56 -1.51 2.40 2.47
CA LYS A 56 -0.66 1.28 2.05
C LYS A 56 -1.44 0.21 1.29
N ASP A 57 -2.61 -0.15 1.80
CA ASP A 57 -3.44 -1.19 1.17
C ASP A 57 -3.92 -0.74 -0.22
N LYS A 58 -4.40 0.50 -0.35
CA LYS A 58 -4.81 1.09 -1.64
C LYS A 58 -3.65 1.18 -2.64
N ILE A 59 -2.45 1.58 -2.19
CA ILE A 59 -1.26 1.62 -3.05
C ILE A 59 -0.88 0.21 -3.51
N GLY A 60 -0.97 -0.79 -2.62
CA GLY A 60 -0.73 -2.19 -2.95
C GLY A 60 -1.69 -2.69 -4.03
N GLU A 61 -2.99 -2.42 -3.88
CA GLU A 61 -4.01 -2.81 -4.85
C GLU A 61 -3.79 -2.12 -6.21
N MET A 62 -3.49 -0.82 -6.22
CA MET A 62 -3.17 -0.09 -7.45
C MET A 62 -1.93 -0.65 -8.14
N ALA A 63 -0.88 -0.98 -7.38
CA ALA A 63 0.33 -1.58 -7.93
C ALA A 63 0.05 -2.96 -8.53
N GLU A 64 -0.76 -3.79 -7.87
CA GLU A 64 -1.16 -5.10 -8.39
C GLU A 64 -1.92 -4.97 -9.71
N ILE A 65 -2.87 -4.03 -9.79
CA ILE A 65 -3.64 -3.75 -11.02
C ILE A 65 -2.72 -3.33 -12.16
N GLU A 66 -1.77 -2.41 -11.91
CA GLU A 66 -0.84 -1.96 -12.95
C GLU A 66 0.12 -3.05 -13.41
N VAL A 67 0.64 -3.87 -12.48
CA VAL A 67 1.45 -5.04 -12.84
C VAL A 67 0.65 -6.01 -13.70
N ARG A 68 -0.61 -6.30 -13.34
CA ARG A 68 -1.49 -7.18 -14.11
C ARG A 68 -1.72 -6.67 -15.53
N LYS A 69 -2.00 -5.38 -15.70
CA LYS A 69 -2.13 -4.75 -17.03
C LYS A 69 -0.86 -4.89 -17.88
N VAL A 70 0.32 -4.78 -17.26
CA VAL A 70 1.59 -4.95 -17.98
C VAL A 70 1.79 -6.40 -18.42
N VAL A 71 1.52 -7.37 -17.53
CA VAL A 71 1.57 -8.80 -17.84
C VAL A 71 0.65 -9.13 -19.01
N ASP A 72 -0.60 -8.65 -18.98
CA ASP A 72 -1.58 -8.85 -20.04
C ASP A 72 -1.12 -8.25 -21.37
N ARG A 73 -0.60 -7.01 -21.35
CA ARG A 73 -0.12 -6.32 -22.55
C ARG A 73 1.09 -6.99 -23.20
N LEU A 74 1.93 -7.64 -22.39
CA LEU A 74 3.08 -8.39 -22.87
C LEU A 74 2.70 -9.81 -23.33
N GLY A 75 1.45 -10.23 -23.13
CA GLY A 75 0.99 -11.58 -23.44
C GLY A 75 1.64 -12.65 -22.57
N LEU A 76 2.07 -12.29 -21.36
CA LEU A 76 2.66 -13.22 -20.41
C LEU A 76 1.54 -14.04 -19.75
N VAL A 77 1.77 -15.34 -19.60
CA VAL A 77 0.86 -16.26 -18.90
C VAL A 77 1.40 -16.59 -17.52
N SER A 78 0.53 -16.87 -16.57
CA SER A 78 0.94 -17.36 -15.26
C SER A 78 1.61 -18.73 -15.35
N ARG A 79 2.40 -19.07 -14.32
CA ARG A 79 3.03 -20.39 -14.21
C ARG A 79 1.99 -21.52 -14.25
N ASP A 80 0.89 -21.33 -13.54
CA ASP A 80 -0.19 -22.32 -13.46
C ASP A 80 -0.89 -22.52 -14.81
N GLU A 81 -1.12 -21.44 -15.58
CA GLU A 81 -1.66 -21.54 -16.94
C GLU A 81 -0.72 -22.29 -17.87
N TYR A 82 0.58 -22.00 -17.79
CA TYR A 82 1.60 -22.70 -18.54
C TYR A 82 1.65 -24.20 -18.20
N GLU A 83 1.65 -24.56 -16.92
CA GLU A 83 1.69 -25.96 -16.47
C GLU A 83 0.43 -26.72 -16.89
N ARG A 84 -0.75 -26.08 -16.83
CA ARG A 84 -1.99 -26.66 -17.38
C ARG A 84 -1.90 -26.91 -18.88
N LEU A 85 -1.30 -25.99 -19.63
CA LEU A 85 -1.09 -26.17 -21.06
C LEU A 85 -0.15 -27.35 -21.34
N VAL A 86 0.97 -27.43 -20.63
CA VAL A 86 1.94 -28.54 -20.75
C VAL A 86 1.27 -29.88 -20.48
N ALA A 87 0.51 -30.01 -19.39
CA ALA A 87 -0.19 -31.23 -19.05
C ALA A 87 -1.18 -31.66 -20.15
N ARG A 88 -1.92 -30.70 -20.71
CA ARG A 88 -2.87 -30.97 -21.81
C ARG A 88 -2.16 -31.38 -23.10
N VAL A 89 -1.00 -30.79 -23.41
CA VAL A 89 -0.20 -31.19 -24.57
C VAL A 89 0.30 -32.63 -24.41
N GLN A 90 0.84 -32.99 -23.24
CA GLN A 90 1.31 -34.35 -22.96
C GLN A 90 0.19 -35.39 -23.08
N GLU A 91 -1.01 -35.05 -22.60
CA GLU A 91 -2.18 -35.92 -22.74
C GLU A 91 -2.55 -36.14 -24.21
N LEU A 92 -2.57 -35.08 -25.02
CA LEU A 92 -2.88 -35.16 -26.45
C LEU A 92 -1.83 -35.96 -27.23
N GLU A 93 -0.55 -35.73 -26.94
CA GLU A 93 0.56 -36.48 -27.55
C GLU A 93 0.47 -37.98 -27.22
N SER A 94 0.13 -38.31 -25.96
CA SER A 94 -0.06 -39.70 -25.53
C SER A 94 -1.23 -40.39 -26.23
N ARG A 95 -2.32 -39.65 -26.49
CA ARG A 95 -3.51 -40.16 -27.20
C ARG A 95 -3.28 -40.39 -28.70
N ASN A 96 -2.42 -39.59 -29.33
CA ASN A 96 -2.11 -39.70 -30.77
C ASN A 96 -0.96 -40.66 -31.08
N SER A 97 -0.21 -41.10 -30.07
CA SER A 97 0.93 -42.03 -30.22
C SER A 97 0.55 -43.49 -29.95
N GLY A 98 -0.74 -43.79 -29.78
CA GLY A 98 -1.29 -45.14 -29.53
C GLY A 98 -2.23 -45.61 -30.65
#